data_AF-W2MH29-F1
#
_entry.id   AF-W2MH29-F1
#
_cell.length_a   1.000
_cell.length_b   1.000
_cell.length_c   1.000
_cell.angle_alpha   90.00
_cell.angle_beta   90.00
_cell.angle_gamma   90.00
#
_symmetry.space_group_name_H-M   'P 1'
#
loop_
_entity.id
_entity.type
_entity.pdbx_description
1 polymer ?
#
loop_
_entity_poly.entity_id
_entity_poly.type
_entity_poly.pdbx_seq_one_letter_code
_entity_poly.pdbx_strand_id
1 'polypeptide(L)'
;MYCTSQVTADLRILPNSAFVDATCWEAYYGPFAARAFFIKSVPLPCINTSSQVQLEFVEGVDPRYSARIAKKRPFASLEDALVKTKIPAKVLKRFNFNTDSR
;
A
#
# COMPACT_ATOMS: atom_id res chain seq x y z
N MET A 1 -3.27 15.10 -0.50
CA MET A 1 -2.62 14.00 0.23
C MET A 1 -3.69 13.34 1.08
N TYR A 2 -3.81 12.02 1.12
CA TYR A 2 -4.77 11.31 1.97
C TYR A 2 -4.00 10.36 2.91
N CYS A 3 -4.52 10.14 4.11
CA CYS A 3 -3.92 9.26 5.11
C CYS A 3 -5.04 8.43 5.75
N THR A 4 -4.75 7.17 6.05
CA THR A 4 -5.65 6.30 6.81
C THR A 4 -4.98 5.97 8.14
N SER A 5 -5.67 6.24 9.24
CA SER A 5 -5.19 5.93 10.58
C SER A 5 -6.36 5.69 11.52
N GLN A 6 -6.10 5.05 12.66
CA GLN A 6 -7.05 5.05 13.75
C GLN A 6 -6.95 6.40 14.45
N VAL A 7 -8.05 7.15 14.47
CA VAL A 7 -8.06 8.47 15.11
C VAL A 7 -8.65 8.35 16.49
N THR A 8 -7.88 8.76 17.49
CA THR A 8 -8.30 8.89 18.90
C THR A 8 -8.39 10.35 19.35
N ALA A 9 -7.99 11.28 18.48
CA ALA A 9 -7.97 12.72 18.75
C ALA A 9 -9.27 13.40 18.31
N ASP A 10 -9.55 14.58 18.86
CA ASP A 10 -10.68 15.42 18.48
C ASP A 10 -10.50 15.94 17.05
N LEU A 11 -11.38 15.52 16.13
CA LEU A 11 -11.32 15.86 14.70
C LEU A 11 -11.50 17.35 14.41
N ARG A 12 -12.10 18.11 15.35
CA ARG A 12 -12.36 19.55 15.19
C ARG A 12 -11.08 20.40 15.13
N ILE A 13 -9.94 19.83 15.54
CA ILE A 13 -8.64 20.53 15.56
C ILE A 13 -7.98 20.62 14.19
N LEU A 14 -8.51 19.92 13.18
CA LEU A 14 -7.90 19.82 11.85
C LEU A 14 -8.66 20.73 10.87
N PRO A 15 -8.19 21.98 10.64
CA PRO A 15 -8.84 22.86 9.69
C PRO A 15 -8.71 22.31 8.26
N ASN A 16 -9.72 22.57 7.43
CA ASN A 16 -9.75 22.21 6.00
C ASN A 16 -9.54 20.72 5.70
N SER A 17 -9.94 19.84 6.63
CA SER A 17 -9.83 18.39 6.49
C SER A 17 -11.21 17.75 6.39
N ALA A 18 -11.33 16.73 5.53
CA ALA A 18 -12.53 15.89 5.44
C ALA A 18 -12.18 14.49 5.95
N PHE A 19 -13.07 13.90 6.76
CA PHE A 19 -12.91 12.57 7.32
C PHE A 19 -13.97 11.65 6.74
N VAL A 20 -13.56 10.43 6.40
CA VAL A 20 -14.48 9.37 6.00
C VAL A 20 -14.36 8.28 7.05
N ASP A 21 -15.47 8.00 7.72
CA ASP A 21 -15.54 6.89 8.65
C ASP A 21 -15.46 5.57 7.85
N ALA A 22 -14.65 4.63 8.33
CA ALA A 22 -14.47 3.34 7.67
C ALA A 22 -15.78 2.52 7.64
N THR A 23 -16.68 2.73 8.60
CA THR A 23 -17.98 2.05 8.71
C THR A 23 -19.05 2.64 7.80
N CYS A 24 -18.87 3.88 7.32
CA CYS A 24 -19.85 4.61 6.51
C CYS A 24 -19.31 4.96 5.11
N TRP A 25 -18.31 4.21 4.64
CA TRP A 25 -17.62 4.51 3.39
C TRP A 25 -18.56 4.50 2.17
N GLU A 26 -19.59 3.64 2.18
CA GLU A 26 -20.62 3.53 1.13
C GLU A 26 -21.49 4.78 1.01
N ALA A 27 -21.58 5.63 2.05
CA ALA A 27 -22.32 6.90 1.95
C ALA A 27 -21.48 7.99 1.28
N TYR A 28 -20.16 7.80 1.16
CA TYR A 28 -19.19 8.77 0.63
C TYR A 28 -18.55 8.21 -0.66
N TYR A 29 -19.36 8.09 -1.72
CA TYR A 29 -18.89 7.54 -2.99
C TYR A 29 -18.03 8.51 -3.79
N GLY A 30 -16.77 8.13 -3.98
CA GLY A 30 -15.88 8.71 -4.97
C GLY A 30 -14.64 7.83 -5.19
N PRO A 31 -13.98 7.87 -6.36
CA PRO A 31 -12.81 7.05 -6.66
C PRO A 31 -11.67 7.18 -5.64
N PHE A 32 -11.60 8.31 -4.93
CA PHE A 32 -10.61 8.57 -3.88
C PHE A 32 -10.91 7.83 -2.57
N ALA A 33 -12.15 7.84 -2.11
CA ALA A 33 -12.57 7.14 -0.88
C ALA A 33 -12.46 5.63 -1.05
N ALA A 34 -12.86 5.10 -2.21
CA ALA A 34 -12.72 3.68 -2.54
C ALA A 34 -11.25 3.23 -2.48
N ARG A 35 -10.32 3.98 -3.09
CA ARG A 35 -8.89 3.67 -3.04
C ARG A 35 -8.33 3.66 -1.62
N ALA A 36 -8.68 4.66 -0.81
CA ALA A 36 -8.24 4.74 0.58
C ALA A 36 -8.76 3.57 1.42
N PHE A 37 -10.02 3.17 1.23
CA PHE A 37 -10.61 2.01 1.89
C PHE A 37 -9.93 0.71 1.48
N PHE A 38 -9.78 0.45 0.18
CA PHE A 38 -9.10 -0.76 -0.29
C PHE A 38 -7.66 -0.86 0.21
N ILE A 39 -6.89 0.25 0.23
CA ILE A 39 -5.52 0.23 0.75
C ILE A 39 -5.47 -0.12 2.26
N LYS A 40 -6.47 0.28 3.04
CA LYS A 40 -6.54 -0.05 4.49
C LYS A 40 -7.02 -1.49 4.73
N SER A 41 -8.01 -1.93 3.97
CA SER A 41 -8.73 -3.19 4.20
C SER A 41 -8.05 -4.39 3.53
N VAL A 42 -7.29 -4.17 2.47
CA VAL A 42 -6.57 -5.24 1.76
C VAL A 42 -5.25 -5.50 2.48
N PRO A 43 -4.92 -6.77 2.80
CA PRO A 43 -3.64 -7.10 3.41
C PRO A 43 -2.48 -6.66 2.52
N LEU A 44 -1.33 -6.35 3.14
CA LEU A 44 -0.13 -5.91 2.42
C LEU A 44 0.16 -6.86 1.25
N PRO A 45 0.27 -6.36 0.01
CA PRO A 45 0.49 -7.21 -1.14
C PRO A 45 1.81 -7.96 -0.99
N CYS A 46 1.79 -9.23 -1.38
CA CYS A 46 2.98 -10.06 -1.39
C CYS A 46 3.82 -9.71 -2.62
N ILE A 47 5.06 -9.28 -2.40
CA ILE A 47 5.96 -8.85 -3.49
C ILE A 47 6.20 -9.94 -4.54
N ASN A 48 6.09 -11.20 -4.14
CA ASN A 48 6.35 -12.35 -5.00
C ASN A 48 5.11 -12.82 -5.77
N THR A 49 3.93 -12.80 -5.15
CA THR A 49 2.72 -13.43 -5.69
C THR A 49 1.64 -12.46 -6.16
N SER A 50 1.63 -11.21 -5.67
CA SER A 50 0.60 -10.24 -6.05
C SER A 50 0.64 -9.86 -7.53
N SER A 51 -0.51 -9.47 -8.06
CA SER A 51 -0.65 -8.99 -9.43
C SER A 51 -0.01 -7.60 -9.59
N GLN A 52 0.33 -7.22 -10.82
CA GLN A 52 0.97 -5.92 -11.08
C GLN A 52 0.10 -4.74 -10.60
N VAL A 53 -1.21 -4.82 -10.82
CA VAL A 53 -2.19 -3.83 -10.34
C VAL A 53 -2.20 -3.75 -8.81
N GLN A 54 -2.06 -4.89 -8.12
CA GLN A 54 -1.96 -4.92 -6.66
C GLN A 54 -0.67 -4.26 -6.13
N LEU A 55 0.45 -4.39 -6.86
CA LEU A 55 1.69 -3.74 -6.48
C LEU A 55 1.60 -2.20 -6.61
N GLU A 56 0.86 -1.70 -7.59
CA GLU A 56 0.68 -0.26 -7.85
C GLU A 56 -0.23 0.42 -6.81
N PHE A 57 -1.02 -0.33 -6.06
CA PHE A 57 -1.77 0.22 -4.93
C PHE A 57 -0.87 0.57 -3.74
N VAL A 58 0.38 0.10 -3.72
CA VAL A 58 1.34 0.48 -2.67
C VAL A 58 1.85 1.89 -2.94
N GLU A 59 1.67 2.77 -1.96
CA GLU A 59 2.15 4.15 -2.06
C GLU A 59 3.67 4.17 -2.37
N GLY A 60 4.06 4.95 -3.38
CA GLY A 60 5.44 5.06 -3.85
C GLY A 60 5.84 4.00 -4.90
N VAL A 61 4.89 3.21 -5.41
CA VAL A 61 5.11 2.24 -6.48
C VAL A 61 4.45 2.73 -7.77
N ASP A 62 5.28 3.22 -8.67
CA ASP A 62 4.84 3.58 -10.02
C ASP A 62 4.76 2.33 -10.93
N PRO A 63 4.09 2.41 -12.10
CA PRO A 63 4.04 1.32 -13.08
C PRO A 63 5.41 0.80 -13.52
N ARG A 64 6.46 1.65 -13.46
CA ARG A 64 7.85 1.25 -13.71
C ARG A 64 8.40 0.35 -12.61
N TYR A 65 8.05 0.62 -11.36
CA TYR A 65 8.48 -0.17 -10.22
C TYR A 65 7.71 -1.49 -10.17
N SER A 66 6.39 -1.47 -10.40
CA SER A 66 5.56 -2.67 -10.47
C SER A 66 6.06 -3.65 -11.54
N ALA A 67 6.35 -3.15 -12.76
CA ALA A 67 6.91 -3.97 -13.85
C ALA A 67 8.30 -4.54 -13.50
N ARG A 68 9.14 -3.75 -12.83
CA ARG A 68 10.49 -4.19 -12.42
C ARG A 68 10.44 -5.27 -11.33
N ILE A 69 9.52 -5.14 -10.37
CA ILE A 69 9.24 -6.16 -9.36
C ILE A 69 8.75 -7.43 -10.06
N ALA A 70 7.77 -7.31 -10.96
CA ALA A 70 7.19 -8.43 -11.69
C ALA A 70 8.19 -9.21 -12.55
N LYS A 71 9.23 -8.55 -13.07
CA LYS A 71 10.31 -9.17 -13.86
C LYS A 71 11.40 -9.84 -13.01
N LYS A 72 11.64 -9.36 -11.78
CA LYS A 72 12.79 -9.79 -10.96
C LYS A 72 12.44 -10.69 -9.77
N ARG A 73 11.15 -10.85 -9.48
CA ARG A 73 10.64 -11.87 -8.53
C ARG A 73 11.09 -13.28 -8.95
N PRO A 74 11.32 -14.21 -8.01
CA PRO A 74 11.10 -14.08 -6.57
C PRO A 74 12.23 -13.39 -5.80
N PHE A 75 11.87 -12.82 -4.65
CA PHE A 75 12.74 -12.17 -3.68
C PHE A 75 12.70 -12.94 -2.36
N ALA A 76 13.86 -13.23 -1.79
CA ALA A 76 13.97 -13.97 -0.52
C ALA A 76 13.88 -13.05 0.72
N SER A 77 14.40 -11.83 0.61
CA SER A 77 14.40 -10.84 1.69
C SER A 77 14.29 -9.43 1.13
N LEU A 78 14.14 -8.45 2.03
CA LEU A 78 14.11 -7.04 1.66
C LEU A 78 15.42 -6.61 1.01
N GLU A 79 16.55 -7.09 1.51
CA GLU A 79 17.89 -6.82 0.97
C GLU A 79 18.03 -7.37 -0.45
N ASP A 80 17.56 -8.58 -0.69
CA ASP A 80 17.57 -9.19 -2.03
C ASP A 80 16.70 -8.39 -3.02
N ALA A 81 15.51 -7.95 -2.58
CA ALA A 81 14.68 -7.06 -3.38
C ALA A 81 15.36 -5.71 -3.64
N LEU A 82 16.07 -5.15 -2.66
CA LEU A 82 16.79 -3.89 -2.83
C LEU A 82 17.92 -4.02 -3.85
N VAL A 83 18.73 -5.08 -3.76
CA VAL A 83 19.85 -5.33 -4.68
C VAL A 83 19.33 -5.58 -6.10
N LYS A 84 18.32 -6.44 -6.26
CA LYS A 84 17.75 -6.76 -7.58
C LYS A 84 17.04 -5.58 -8.19
N THR A 85 16.15 -4.91 -7.45
CA THR A 85 15.26 -3.90 -8.04
C THR A 85 15.85 -2.49 -7.98
N LYS A 86 16.74 -2.18 -7.04
CA LYS A 86 17.18 -0.80 -6.73
C LYS A 86 16.00 0.13 -6.37
N ILE A 87 14.93 -0.42 -5.82
CA ILE A 87 13.80 0.35 -5.27
C ILE A 87 14.19 0.79 -3.83
N PRO A 88 13.82 2.01 -3.40
CA PRO A 88 14.09 2.46 -2.03
C PRO A 88 13.51 1.52 -0.97
N ALA A 89 14.28 1.23 0.08
CA ALA A 89 13.86 0.36 1.18
C ALA A 89 12.54 0.81 1.83
N LYS A 90 12.30 2.13 1.91
CA LYS A 90 11.06 2.70 2.46
C LYS A 90 9.80 2.20 1.74
N VAL A 91 9.89 1.99 0.43
CA VAL A 91 8.79 1.45 -0.39
C VAL A 91 8.73 -0.06 -0.23
N LEU A 92 9.89 -0.74 -0.26
CA LEU A 92 9.96 -2.21 -0.12
C LEU A 92 9.43 -2.73 1.22
N LYS A 93 9.59 -1.97 2.32
CA LYS A 93 9.03 -2.29 3.65
C LYS A 93 7.50 -2.36 3.69
N ARG A 94 6.81 -1.85 2.65
CA ARG A 94 5.35 -1.84 2.54
C ARG A 94 4.80 -3.09 1.86
N PHE A 95 5.65 -4.06 1.54
CA PHE A 95 5.25 -5.35 0.99
C PHE A 95 5.46 -6.47 2.01
N ASN A 96 4.65 -7.52 1.87
CA ASN A 96 4.91 -8.78 2.53
C ASN A 96 5.88 -9.63 1.68
N PHE A 97 6.83 -10.30 2.32
CA PHE A 97 7.81 -11.18 1.66
C PHE A 97 7.44 -12.67 1.73
N ASN A 98 6.34 -13.02 2.40
CA ASN A 98 5.86 -14.40 2.58
C ASN A 98 6.96 -15.35 3.09
N THR A 99 7.83 -14.83 3.97
CA THR A 99 8.93 -15.57 4.60
C THR A 99 8.46 -16.54 5.69
N ASP A 100 7.15 -16.63 5.93
CA ASP A 100 6.53 -17.59 6.83
C ASP A 100 5.94 -18.77 6.02
N SER A 101 6.83 -19.62 5.50
CA SER A 101 6.47 -21.01 5.18
C SER A 101 7.67 -21.92 5.45
N ARG A 102 7.91 -22.16 6.73
CA ARG A 102 8.55 -23.38 7.24
C ARG A 102 7.65 -24.00 8.28
#